data_AF-A0A2E0JJA1-F1
#
_entry.id   AF-A0A2E0JJA1-F1
#
_cell.length_a   1.000
_cell.length_b   1.000
_cell.length_c   1.000
_cell.angle_alpha   90.00
_cell.angle_beta   90.00
_cell.angle_gamma   90.00
#
_symmetry.space_group_name_H-M   'P 1'
#
loop_
_entity.id
_entity.type
_entity.pdbx_description
1 polymer ?
#
loop_
_entity_poly.entity_id
_entity_poly.type
_entity_poly.pdbx_seq_one_letter_code
_entity_poly.pdbx_strand_id
1 'polypeptide(L)'
;MKNIIFILLILFVPVGCELSNNKPDNLINKKQMENIIFDILVLNSINTNSLMSKVELISDEFIFERYSVDSIQFYESELYYSKRPRDHFEIYSNVKKRILKQMDSISIN
;
A
#
# COMPACT_ATOMS: atom_id res chain seq x y z
N MET A 1 1.77 43.91 -20.45
CA MET A 1 0.82 42.78 -20.61
C MET A 1 1.42 41.44 -20.15
N LYS A 2 2.65 41.08 -20.54
CA LYS A 2 3.36 39.86 -20.09
C LYS A 2 3.43 39.70 -18.55
N ASN A 3 3.67 40.79 -17.81
CA ASN A 3 3.83 40.72 -16.35
C ASN A 3 2.51 40.47 -15.61
N ILE A 4 1.37 40.88 -16.18
CA ILE A 4 0.04 40.66 -15.60
C ILE A 4 -0.36 39.19 -15.77
N ILE A 5 -0.02 38.58 -16.91
CA ILE A 5 -0.23 37.15 -17.18
C ILE A 5 0.57 36.29 -16.19
N PHE A 6 1.80 36.70 -15.86
CA PHE A 6 2.65 35.99 -14.89
C PHE A 6 2.08 36.03 -13.47
N ILE A 7 1.50 37.16 -13.07
CA ILE A 7 0.85 37.32 -11.76
C ILE A 7 -0.43 36.47 -11.67
N LEU A 8 -1.21 36.40 -12.76
CA LEU A 8 -2.42 35.58 -12.81
C LEU A 8 -2.10 34.08 -12.72
N LEU A 9 -0.97 33.65 -13.31
CA LEU A 9 -0.52 32.25 -13.28
C LEU A 9 -0.10 31.78 -11.89
N ILE A 10 0.52 32.66 -11.09
CA ILE A 10 0.90 32.39 -9.70
C ILE A 10 -0.35 32.29 -8.80
N LEU A 11 -1.41 33.05 -9.10
CA LEU A 11 -2.66 33.04 -8.33
C LEU A 11 -3.47 31.74 -8.49
N PHE A 12 -3.25 31.00 -9.58
CA PHE A 12 -3.95 29.75 -9.89
C PHE A 12 -3.18 28.48 -9.48
N VAL A 13 -2.05 28.60 -8.78
CA VAL A 13 -1.37 27.41 -8.25
C VAL A 13 -2.24 26.82 -7.13
N PRO A 14 -2.84 25.63 -7.29
CA PRO A 14 -3.55 25.01 -6.19
C PRO A 14 -2.51 24.63 -5.13
N VAL A 15 -2.50 25.36 -4.00
CA VAL A 15 -1.79 24.93 -2.78
C VAL A 15 -2.64 23.85 -2.12
N GLY A 16 -2.69 22.69 -2.76
CA GLY A 16 -3.43 21.53 -2.27
C GLY A 16 -2.49 20.53 -1.63
N CYS A 17 -2.08 20.76 -0.39
CA CYS A 17 -1.69 19.64 0.46
C CYS A 17 -2.93 19.26 1.27
N GLU A 18 -3.81 18.48 0.66
CA GLU A 18 -4.96 17.97 1.37
C GLU A 18 -4.49 16.87 2.34
N LEU A 19 -4.14 17.28 3.56
CA LEU A 19 -4.10 16.40 4.72
C LEU A 19 -5.55 16.03 5.07
N SER A 20 -6.26 15.36 4.15
CA SER A 20 -7.52 14.72 4.49
C SER A 20 -7.17 13.61 5.49
N ASN A 21 -7.39 13.93 6.76
CA ASN A 21 -7.22 13.05 7.90
C ASN A 21 -8.43 12.12 8.09
N ASN A 22 -9.41 12.22 7.18
CA ASN A 22 -10.64 11.45 7.22
C ASN A 22 -10.30 9.97 7.22
N LYS A 23 -10.74 9.29 8.28
CA LYS A 23 -10.63 7.85 8.42
C LYS A 23 -11.66 7.22 7.49
N PRO A 24 -11.27 6.30 6.57
CA PRO A 24 -12.23 5.54 5.79
C PRO A 24 -13.19 4.77 6.70
N ASP A 25 -14.47 4.73 6.35
CA ASP A 25 -15.49 4.00 7.12
C ASP A 25 -15.21 2.49 7.15
N ASN A 26 -14.61 1.98 6.08
CA ASN A 26 -14.21 0.60 5.86
C ASN A 26 -12.69 0.38 6.10
N LEU A 27 -12.04 1.17 6.96
CA LEU A 27 -10.60 1.04 7.20
C LEU A 27 -10.20 -0.40 7.60
N ILE A 28 -9.31 -1.01 6.81
CA ILE A 28 -8.68 -2.29 7.14
C ILE A 28 -7.82 -2.08 8.39
N ASN A 29 -8.05 -2.86 9.45
CA ASN A 29 -7.26 -2.75 10.67
C ASN A 29 -5.79 -3.14 10.43
N LYS A 30 -4.88 -2.61 11.25
CA LYS A 30 -3.42 -2.83 11.11
C LYS A 30 -3.03 -4.31 10.98
N LYS A 31 -3.63 -5.19 11.78
CA LYS A 31 -3.28 -6.62 11.79
C LYS A 31 -3.69 -7.31 10.48
N GLN A 32 -4.87 -6.99 9.97
CA GLN A 32 -5.34 -7.49 8.68
C GLN A 32 -4.52 -6.91 7.53
N MET A 33 -4.16 -5.62 7.59
CA MET A 33 -3.27 -4.98 6.61
C MET A 33 -1.88 -5.64 6.59
N GLU A 34 -1.29 -5.93 7.75
CA GLU A 34 -0.05 -6.70 7.86
C GLU A 34 -0.15 -8.08 7.16
N ASN A 35 -1.27 -8.78 7.34
CA ASN A 35 -1.48 -10.09 6.72
C ASN A 35 -1.62 -9.99 5.20
N ILE A 36 -2.39 -9.01 4.70
CA ILE A 36 -2.56 -8.75 3.27
C ILE A 36 -1.22 -8.43 2.62
N ILE A 37 -0.46 -7.46 3.17
CA ILE A 37 0.85 -7.05 2.62
C ILE A 37 1.84 -8.23 2.67
N PHE A 38 1.85 -9.00 3.75
CA PHE A 38 2.69 -10.18 3.85
C PHE A 38 2.41 -11.18 2.71
N ASP A 39 1.14 -11.52 2.47
CA ASP A 39 0.78 -12.49 1.43
C ASP A 39 1.04 -11.94 0.01
N ILE A 40 0.79 -10.65 -0.24
CA ILE A 40 1.15 -9.98 -1.51
C ILE A 40 2.65 -10.13 -1.78
N LEU A 41 3.50 -9.80 -0.80
CA LEU A 41 4.95 -9.88 -0.96
C LEU A 41 5.43 -11.31 -1.18
N VAL A 42 4.85 -12.28 -0.48
CA VAL A 42 5.18 -13.71 -0.67
C VAL A 42 4.77 -14.17 -2.07
N LEU A 43 3.54 -13.89 -2.51
CA LEU A 43 3.08 -14.26 -3.86
C LEU A 43 3.94 -13.60 -4.95
N ASN A 44 4.22 -12.31 -4.82
CA ASN A 44 5.06 -11.59 -5.77
C ASN A 44 6.47 -12.18 -5.82
N SER A 45 7.04 -12.58 -4.68
CA SER A 45 8.36 -13.22 -4.64
C SER A 45 8.42 -14.53 -5.42
N ILE A 46 7.33 -15.31 -5.43
CA ILE A 46 7.21 -16.57 -6.18
C ILE A 46 7.12 -16.28 -7.69
N ASN A 47 6.40 -15.22 -8.06
CA ASN A 47 6.12 -14.88 -9.47
C ASN A 47 7.32 -14.27 -10.22
N THR A 48 8.33 -13.74 -9.52
CA THR A 48 9.51 -13.09 -10.14
C THR A 48 10.36 -13.98 -11.05
N ASN A 49 10.20 -15.30 -11.01
CA ASN A 49 10.95 -16.25 -11.85
C ASN A 49 10.26 -16.68 -13.15
N SER A 50 9.05 -16.17 -13.45
CA SER A 50 8.32 -16.55 -14.67
C SER A 50 7.99 -15.34 -15.54
N LEU A 51 8.21 -15.46 -16.84
CA LEU A 51 7.82 -14.51 -17.90
C LEU A 51 6.28 -14.40 -17.99
N MET A 52 5.63 -13.89 -16.93
CA MET A 52 4.19 -14.04 -16.75
C MET A 52 3.56 -12.81 -16.09
N SER A 53 3.60 -11.69 -16.82
CA SER A 53 2.84 -10.46 -16.52
C SER A 53 1.32 -10.68 -16.39
N LYS A 54 0.80 -11.85 -16.79
CA LYS A 54 -0.60 -12.24 -16.65
C LYS A 54 -0.95 -12.78 -15.25
N VAL A 55 0.04 -13.11 -14.42
CA VAL A 55 -0.18 -13.67 -13.06
C VAL A 55 -0.28 -12.57 -12.00
N GLU A 56 0.38 -11.43 -12.18
CA GLU A 56 0.31 -10.29 -11.23
C GLU A 56 -1.12 -9.75 -11.05
N LEU A 57 -1.94 -9.75 -12.10
CA LEU A 57 -3.36 -9.34 -12.00
C LEU A 57 -4.24 -10.38 -11.28
N ILE A 58 -3.89 -11.67 -11.38
CA ILE A 58 -4.66 -12.76 -10.74
C ILE A 58 -4.32 -12.85 -9.24
N SER A 59 -3.09 -12.47 -8.84
CA SER A 59 -2.66 -12.57 -7.44
C SER A 59 -3.36 -11.56 -6.53
N ASP A 60 -3.55 -10.32 -6.99
CA ASP A 60 -4.12 -9.28 -6.12
C ASP A 60 -5.62 -9.52 -5.87
N GLU A 61 -6.37 -9.91 -6.91
CA GLU A 61 -7.80 -10.24 -6.79
C GLU A 61 -8.03 -11.44 -5.85
N PHE A 62 -7.19 -12.49 -5.95
CA PHE A 62 -7.27 -13.65 -5.06
C PHE A 62 -6.96 -13.30 -3.60
N ILE A 63 -6.00 -12.40 -3.36
CA ILE A 63 -5.69 -11.93 -2.00
C ILE A 63 -6.86 -11.13 -1.44
N PHE A 64 -7.42 -10.21 -2.21
CA PHE A 64 -8.55 -9.39 -1.80
C PHE A 64 -9.77 -10.24 -1.45
N GLU A 65 -10.11 -11.23 -2.27
CA GLU A 65 -11.18 -12.20 -1.98
C GLU A 65 -10.93 -12.96 -0.66
N ARG A 66 -9.72 -13.50 -0.48
CA ARG A 66 -9.34 -14.24 0.74
C ARG A 66 -9.53 -13.44 2.02
N TYR A 67 -9.25 -12.15 1.98
CA TYR A 67 -9.37 -11.25 3.13
C TYR A 67 -10.73 -10.54 3.21
N SER A 68 -11.66 -10.82 2.29
CA SER A 68 -12.96 -10.14 2.19
C SER A 68 -12.81 -8.62 2.13
N VAL A 69 -11.84 -8.17 1.34
CA VAL A 69 -11.50 -6.77 1.11
C VAL A 69 -11.62 -6.49 -0.37
N ASP A 70 -12.03 -5.28 -0.76
CA ASP A 70 -11.97 -4.84 -2.15
C ASP A 70 -10.74 -3.95 -2.43
N SER A 71 -10.41 -3.78 -3.71
CA SER A 71 -9.22 -3.02 -4.12
C SER A 71 -9.28 -1.55 -3.74
N ILE A 72 -10.48 -0.96 -3.68
CA ILE A 72 -10.69 0.44 -3.29
C ILE A 72 -10.48 0.58 -1.79
N GLN A 73 -11.08 -0.31 -0.98
CA GLN A 73 -10.88 -0.38 0.46
C GLN A 73 -9.40 -0.55 0.82
N PHE A 74 -8.69 -1.42 0.10
CA PHE A 74 -7.24 -1.57 0.28
C PHE A 74 -6.49 -0.27 -0.02
N TYR A 75 -6.76 0.35 -1.18
CA TYR A 75 -6.14 1.61 -1.58
C TYR A 75 -6.39 2.74 -0.58
N GLU A 76 -7.64 2.92 -0.15
CA GLU A 76 -8.00 3.95 0.84
C GLU A 76 -7.37 3.69 2.20
N SER A 77 -7.26 2.43 2.60
CA SER A 77 -6.62 2.04 3.86
C SER A 77 -5.10 2.24 3.80
N GLU A 78 -4.46 1.89 2.69
CA GLU A 78 -3.04 2.23 2.44
C GLU A 78 -2.87 3.74 2.57
N LEU A 79 -3.66 4.51 1.81
CA LEU A 79 -3.53 5.97 1.75
C LEU A 79 -3.74 6.61 3.12
N TYR A 80 -4.63 6.04 3.93
CA TYR A 80 -4.83 6.43 5.32
C TYR A 80 -3.58 6.17 6.19
N TYR A 81 -2.94 5.01 6.03
CA TYR A 81 -1.74 4.64 6.78
C TYR A 81 -0.50 5.39 6.31
N SER A 82 -0.30 5.62 5.01
CA SER A 82 0.86 6.36 4.48
C SER A 82 0.90 7.81 4.96
N LYS A 83 -0.25 8.42 5.25
CA LYS A 83 -0.37 9.71 5.94
C LYS A 83 -0.03 9.67 7.45
N ARG A 84 0.18 8.48 8.03
CA ARG A 84 0.45 8.24 9.47
C ARG A 84 1.76 7.47 9.64
N PRO A 85 2.92 8.15 9.64
CA PRO A 85 4.24 7.50 9.58
C PRO A 85 4.49 6.44 10.65
N ARG A 86 3.99 6.65 11.88
CA ARG A 86 4.13 5.68 12.97
C ARG A 86 3.39 4.37 12.68
N ASP A 87 2.14 4.48 12.26
CA ASP A 87 1.28 3.34 11.95
C ASP A 87 1.80 2.60 10.70
N HIS A 88 2.18 3.35 9.67
CA HIS A 88 2.78 2.81 8.46
C HIS A 88 4.07 2.04 8.77
N PHE A 89 4.98 2.65 9.54
CA PHE A 89 6.23 2.01 9.94
C PHE A 89 5.96 0.73 10.74
N GLU A 90 5.02 0.76 11.68
CA GLU A 90 4.66 -0.41 12.48
C GLU A 90 4.24 -1.59 11.59
N ILE A 91 3.27 -1.36 10.69
CA ILE A 91 2.75 -2.38 9.76
C ILE A 91 3.89 -3.01 8.96
N TYR A 92 4.67 -2.20 8.23
CA TYR A 92 5.73 -2.73 7.36
C TYR A 92 6.89 -3.34 8.15
N SER A 93 7.22 -2.81 9.33
CA SER A 93 8.26 -3.38 10.19
C SER A 93 7.85 -4.77 10.72
N ASN A 94 6.58 -4.97 11.06
CA ASN A 94 6.05 -6.25 11.50
C ASN A 94 6.01 -7.27 10.37
N VAL A 95 5.60 -6.84 9.16
CA VAL A 95 5.70 -7.67 7.95
C VAL A 95 7.13 -8.10 7.70
N LYS A 96 8.09 -7.16 7.71
CA LYS A 96 9.52 -7.47 7.53
C LYS A 96 10.04 -8.48 8.56
N LYS A 97 9.74 -8.27 9.84
CA LYS A 97 10.13 -9.21 10.92
C LYS A 97 9.56 -10.61 10.66
N ARG A 98 8.31 -10.71 10.24
CA ARG A 98 7.65 -11.98 9.93
C ARG A 98 8.29 -12.69 8.74
N ILE A 99 8.66 -11.96 7.68
CA ILE A 99 9.39 -12.50 6.52
C ILE A 99 10.74 -13.04 6.95
N LEU A 100 11.55 -12.24 7.64
CA LEU A 100 12.89 -12.64 8.10
C LEU A 100 12.82 -13.90 8.98
N LYS A 101 11.89 -13.95 9.94
CA LYS A 101 11.69 -15.14 10.78
C LYS A 101 11.39 -16.40 9.97
N GLN A 102 10.61 -16.29 8.89
CA GLN A 102 10.30 -17.43 8.03
C GLN A 102 11.51 -17.84 7.20
N MET A 103 12.26 -16.89 6.66
CA MET A 103 13.50 -17.16 5.93
C MET A 103 14.52 -17.89 6.81
N ASP A 104 14.73 -17.40 8.04
CA ASP A 104 15.62 -18.04 9.02
C ASP A 104 15.17 -19.46 9.37
N SER A 105 13.86 -19.71 9.38
CA SER A 105 13.32 -21.06 9.63
C SER A 105 13.58 -22.04 8.47
N ILE A 106 13.76 -21.52 7.25
CA ILE A 106 13.99 -22.32 6.03
C ILE A 106 15.49 -22.55 5.81
N SER A 107 16.36 -21.60 6.18
CA SER A 107 17.80 -21.64 5.94
C SER A 107 18.62 -22.51 6.91
N ILE A 108 17.98 -23.20 7.86
CA ILE A 108 18.62 -24.08 8.86
C ILE A 108 18.75 -25.54 8.37
N ASN A 109 18.40 -25.84 7.12
CA ASN A 109 18.71 -27.13 6.44
C ASN A 109 19.89 -26.99 5.47
#